data_AF-A0A423T3B1-F1
#
_entry.id   AF-A0A423T3B1-F1
#
_cell.length_a   1.000
_cell.length_b   1.000
_cell.length_c   1.000
_cell.angle_alpha   90.00
_cell.angle_beta   90.00
_cell.angle_gamma   90.00
#
_symmetry.space_group_name_H-M   'P 1'
#
loop_
_entity.id
_entity.type
_entity.pdbx_description
1 polymer ?
#
loop_
_entity_poly.entity_id
_entity_poly.type
_entity_poly.pdbx_seq_one_letter_code
_entity_poly.pdbx_strand_id
1 'polypeptide(L)'
;MCIKLADINGPCKALDIHTQWTRRIAEEFYEQGDEEQSLGLPISPYMDRTNPQLSKLQESFINHLVAPLCNAYGEAGLMPGVWQDSCEDDEAEPNLKLDEFNDEDEDDPPTSESDTATQNSGRTRKIFCLQTQHLQENHQHWVNKIKEEQRLDEQSESGSDGEEAAAAVDVSPCSYTPQPMVLPLNGDEPMEPIEEERTPASMSSSRSFSFEKEDSKL
;
A
#
# COMPACT_ATOMS: atom_id res chain seq x y z
N MET A 1 1.55 8.59 16.90
CA MET A 1 1.16 7.79 15.72
C MET A 1 2.30 7.69 14.69
N CYS A 2 2.96 8.80 14.34
CA CYS A 2 4.07 8.81 13.36
C CYS A 2 5.15 7.73 13.59
N ILE A 3 5.68 7.59 14.83
CA ILE A 3 6.69 6.57 15.12
C ILE A 3 6.21 5.13 14.88
N LYS A 4 4.93 4.84 15.11
CA LYS A 4 4.37 3.50 14.85
C LYS A 4 4.37 3.20 13.36
N LEU A 5 3.95 4.16 12.53
CA LEU A 5 3.95 3.99 11.07
C LEU A 5 5.38 3.88 10.54
N ALA A 6 6.32 4.64 11.12
CA ALA A 6 7.73 4.56 10.77
C ALA A 6 8.36 3.19 11.11
N ASP A 7 7.95 2.57 12.22
CA ASP A 7 8.47 1.26 12.67
C ASP A 7 8.09 0.12 11.71
N ILE A 8 6.87 0.15 11.17
CA ILE A 8 6.34 -0.87 10.25
C ILE A 8 6.22 -0.36 8.80
N ASN A 9 7.11 0.55 8.39
CA ASN A 9 7.00 1.22 7.08
C ASN A 9 7.37 0.33 5.87
N GLY A 10 7.89 -0.88 6.09
CA GLY A 10 8.42 -1.76 5.04
C GLY A 10 7.48 -1.87 3.83
N PRO A 11 6.20 -2.24 4.03
CA PRO A 11 5.23 -2.34 2.94
C PRO A 11 4.85 -1.02 2.25
N CYS A 12 5.21 0.14 2.82
CA CYS A 12 4.97 1.46 2.21
C CYS A 12 6.15 1.95 1.35
N LYS A 13 7.16 1.10 1.12
CA LYS A 13 8.34 1.39 0.29
C LYS A 13 8.25 0.68 -1.06
N ALA A 14 9.10 1.08 -1.99
CA ALA A 14 9.24 0.38 -3.26
C ALA A 14 9.51 -1.12 -3.04
N LEU A 15 9.03 -1.95 -3.98
CA LEU A 15 8.98 -3.41 -3.83
C LEU A 15 10.36 -4.03 -3.53
N ASP A 16 11.43 -3.51 -4.12
CA ASP A 16 12.81 -3.95 -3.89
C ASP A 16 13.26 -3.73 -2.44
N ILE A 17 12.88 -2.62 -1.82
CA ILE A 17 13.16 -2.32 -0.42
C ILE A 17 12.27 -3.17 0.49
N HIS A 18 10.98 -3.26 0.18
CA HIS A 18 10.01 -4.05 0.95
C HIS A 18 10.44 -5.52 1.03
N THR A 19 10.78 -6.12 -0.11
CA THR A 19 11.19 -7.53 -0.18
C THR A 19 12.49 -7.81 0.56
N GLN A 20 13.45 -6.87 0.57
CA GLN A 20 14.67 -7.01 1.36
C GLN A 20 14.39 -7.04 2.86
N TRP A 21 13.54 -6.15 3.37
CA TRP A 21 13.13 -6.15 4.78
C TRP A 21 12.33 -7.40 5.13
N THR A 22 11.37 -7.77 4.28
CA THR A 22 10.57 -8.99 4.43
C THR A 22 11.45 -10.23 4.57
N ARG A 23 12.46 -10.37 3.71
CA ARG A 23 13.40 -11.50 3.75
C ARG A 23 14.19 -11.55 5.05
N ARG A 24 14.67 -10.40 5.54
CA ARG A 24 15.46 -10.32 6.79
C ARG A 24 14.62 -10.72 8.00
N ILE A 25 13.39 -10.21 8.09
CA ILE A 25 12.45 -10.56 9.17
C ILE A 25 12.08 -12.04 9.12
N ALA A 26 11.86 -12.59 7.91
CA ALA A 26 11.57 -14.01 7.76
C ALA A 26 12.74 -14.90 8.20
N GLU A 27 13.99 -14.51 7.89
CA GLU A 27 15.17 -15.25 8.37
C GLU A 27 15.25 -15.25 9.90
N GLU A 28 15.03 -14.10 10.55
CA GLU A 28 14.99 -14.02 12.02
C GLU A 28 13.88 -14.91 12.61
N PHE A 29 12.70 -14.95 11.97
CA PHE A 29 11.62 -15.85 12.38
C PHE A 29 12.02 -17.32 12.25
N TYR A 30 12.72 -17.69 11.18
CA TYR A 30 13.17 -19.06 10.97
C TYR A 30 14.29 -19.46 11.94
N GLU A 31 15.20 -18.55 12.28
CA GLU A 31 16.19 -18.78 13.33
C GLU A 31 15.52 -19.04 14.69
N GLN A 32 14.48 -18.27 15.02
CA GLN A 32 13.69 -18.51 16.24
C GLN A 32 12.97 -19.87 16.18
N GLY A 33 12.35 -20.21 15.05
CA GLY A 33 11.66 -21.49 14.89
C GLY A 33 12.57 -22.71 15.02
N ASP A 34 13.80 -22.61 14.51
CA ASP A 34 14.82 -23.65 14.68
C ASP A 34 15.22 -23.81 16.15
N GLU A 35 15.37 -22.69 16.88
CA GLU A 35 15.66 -22.72 18.31
C GLU A 35 14.50 -23.37 19.09
N GLU A 36 13.26 -22.98 18.82
CA GLU A 36 12.06 -23.58 19.41
C GLU A 36 12.00 -25.09 19.16
N GLN A 37 12.28 -25.53 17.93
CA GLN A 37 12.34 -26.95 17.59
C GLN A 37 13.47 -27.68 18.35
N SER A 38 14.65 -27.06 18.46
CA SER A 38 15.79 -27.64 19.18
C SER A 38 15.52 -27.82 20.68
N LEU A 39 14.69 -26.95 21.26
CA LEU A 39 14.24 -27.00 22.64
C LEU A 39 13.04 -27.96 22.85
N GLY A 40 12.51 -28.54 21.77
CA GLY A 40 11.31 -29.39 21.81
C GLY A 40 10.02 -28.61 22.10
N LEU A 41 10.01 -27.30 21.82
CA LEU A 41 8.84 -26.45 21.93
C LEU A 41 8.03 -26.49 20.61
N PRO A 42 6.71 -26.24 20.67
CA PRO A 42 5.92 -26.02 19.46
C PRO A 42 6.46 -24.81 18.69
N ILE A 43 6.73 -24.97 17.39
CA ILE A 43 7.19 -23.88 16.54
C ILE A 43 6.09 -22.83 16.41
N SER A 44 6.45 -21.57 16.61
CA SER A 44 5.58 -20.42 16.51
C SER A 44 5.03 -20.25 15.08
N PRO A 45 3.81 -19.70 14.91
CA PRO A 45 3.22 -19.50 13.59
C PRO A 45 4.16 -18.72 12.65
N TYR A 46 4.23 -19.15 11.39
CA TYR A 46 5.09 -18.57 10.33
C TYR A 46 6.61 -18.71 10.54
N MET A 47 7.05 -19.36 11.62
CA MET A 47 8.48 -19.52 11.95
C MET A 47 9.06 -20.87 11.47
N ASP A 48 8.25 -21.72 10.82
CA ASP A 48 8.72 -22.97 10.26
C ASP A 48 9.27 -22.77 8.83
N ARG A 49 10.59 -22.91 8.67
CA ARG A 49 11.26 -22.80 7.36
C ARG A 49 10.96 -23.98 6.43
N THR A 50 10.48 -25.11 6.96
CA THR A 50 10.11 -26.30 6.15
C THR A 50 8.73 -26.16 5.52
N ASN A 51 7.88 -25.29 6.08
CA ASN A 51 6.56 -24.97 5.56
C ASN A 51 6.35 -23.43 5.53
N PRO A 52 7.09 -22.72 4.67
CA PRO A 52 7.08 -21.26 4.65
C PRO A 52 5.73 -20.72 4.14
N GLN A 53 5.09 -19.86 4.93
CA GLN A 53 3.83 -19.18 4.57
C GLN A 53 4.04 -17.67 4.46
N LEU A 54 5.15 -17.26 3.85
CA LEU A 54 5.58 -15.86 3.81
C LEU A 54 4.57 -14.96 3.10
N SER A 55 3.99 -15.43 1.98
CA SER A 55 3.05 -14.63 1.19
C SER A 55 1.77 -14.34 1.97
N LYS A 56 1.25 -15.34 2.68
CA LYS A 56 0.09 -15.19 3.58
C LYS A 56 0.38 -14.31 4.78
N LEU A 57 1.58 -14.44 5.38
CA LEU A 57 2.03 -13.58 6.47
C LEU A 57 2.03 -12.10 6.04
N GLN A 58 2.61 -11.79 4.88
CA GLN A 58 2.73 -10.41 4.41
C GLN A 58 1.38 -9.81 4.00
N GLU A 59 0.52 -10.56 3.31
CA GLU A 59 -0.84 -10.12 2.99
C GLU A 59 -1.62 -9.78 4.27
N SER A 60 -1.63 -10.70 5.24
CA SER A 60 -2.34 -10.52 6.51
C SER A 60 -1.77 -9.36 7.34
N PHE A 61 -0.44 -9.20 7.37
CA PHE A 61 0.22 -8.10 8.07
C PHE A 61 -0.14 -6.74 7.48
N ILE A 62 -0.15 -6.63 6.14
CA ILE A 62 -0.53 -5.40 5.46
C ILE A 62 -2.00 -5.07 5.74
N ASN A 63 -2.89 -6.02 5.54
CA ASN A 63 -4.34 -5.85 5.69
C ASN A 63 -4.74 -5.50 7.14
N HIS A 64 -4.15 -6.15 8.14
CA HIS A 64 -4.62 -6.01 9.53
C HIS A 64 -3.82 -5.05 10.40
N LEU A 65 -2.63 -4.60 9.97
CA LEU A 65 -1.81 -3.67 10.75
C LEU A 65 -1.42 -2.43 9.97
N VAL A 66 -0.80 -2.58 8.80
CA VAL A 66 -0.21 -1.45 8.08
C VAL A 66 -1.29 -0.58 7.43
N ALA A 67 -2.22 -1.19 6.69
CA ALA A 67 -3.29 -0.47 5.99
C ALA A 67 -4.21 0.30 6.95
N PRO A 68 -4.72 -0.26 8.06
CA PRO A 68 -5.52 0.50 9.02
C PRO A 68 -4.76 1.67 9.63
N LEU A 69 -3.45 1.51 9.88
CA LEU A 69 -2.60 2.57 10.43
C LEU A 69 -2.37 3.69 9.41
N CYS A 70 -2.07 3.34 8.16
CA CYS A 70 -1.92 4.29 7.06
C CYS A 70 -3.23 5.04 6.78
N ASN A 71 -4.36 4.35 6.77
CA ASN A 71 -5.68 4.94 6.54
C ASN A 71 -6.02 5.96 7.64
N ALA A 72 -5.86 5.60 8.92
CA ALA A 72 -6.09 6.52 10.02
C ALA A 72 -5.16 7.76 9.97
N TYR A 73 -3.90 7.58 9.53
CA TYR A 73 -2.95 8.69 9.38
C TYR A 73 -3.26 9.57 8.14
N GLY A 74 -3.76 8.95 7.07
CA GLY A 74 -4.28 9.60 5.86
C GLY A 74 -5.51 10.43 6.16
N GLU A 75 -6.54 9.85 6.79
CA GLU A 75 -7.76 10.54 7.21
C GLU A 75 -7.50 11.76 8.11
N ALA A 76 -6.44 11.71 8.93
CA ALA A 76 -6.00 12.83 9.73
C ALA A 76 -5.33 13.97 8.93
N GLY A 77 -5.12 13.79 7.61
CA GLY A 77 -4.44 14.73 6.74
C GLY A 77 -2.95 14.86 7.01
N LEU A 78 -2.33 13.83 7.61
CA LEU A 78 -0.92 13.84 8.02
C LEU A 78 0.00 13.11 7.04
N MET A 79 -0.56 12.36 6.08
CA MET A 79 0.23 11.71 5.03
C MET A 79 0.82 12.76 4.08
N PRO A 80 2.13 12.72 3.78
CA PRO A 80 2.73 13.61 2.81
C PRO A 80 2.24 13.26 1.40
N GLY A 81 1.91 14.27 0.61
CA GLY A 81 1.44 14.07 -0.76
C GLY A 81 1.42 15.35 -1.58
N VAL A 82 1.20 15.21 -2.87
CA VAL A 82 1.07 16.32 -3.82
C VAL A 82 -0.35 16.39 -4.34
N TRP A 83 -0.85 17.60 -4.55
CA TRP A 83 -2.15 17.78 -5.20
C TRP A 83 -2.05 17.31 -6.64
N GLN A 84 -3.01 16.49 -7.05
CA GLN A 84 -3.17 16.09 -8.43
C GLN A 84 -4.40 16.80 -8.98
N ASP A 85 -4.17 17.66 -9.96
CA ASP A 85 -5.26 18.30 -10.69
C ASP A 85 -5.87 17.25 -11.63
N SER A 86 -7.19 17.04 -11.52
CA SER A 86 -7.92 16.17 -12.42
C SER A 86 -8.18 16.91 -13.73
N CYS A 87 -7.19 16.86 -14.64
CA CYS A 87 -7.26 17.50 -15.96
C CYS A 87 -8.20 16.81 -16.96
N GLU A 88 -9.04 15.86 -16.53
CA GLU A 88 -9.72 14.92 -17.45
C GLU A 88 -11.25 15.09 -17.57
N ASP A 89 -11.87 16.16 -17.03
CA ASP A 89 -13.32 16.39 -17.21
C ASP A 89 -13.69 17.83 -17.68
N ASP A 90 -12.94 18.39 -18.63
CA ASP A 90 -13.38 19.61 -19.35
C ASP A 90 -14.11 19.29 -20.67
N GLU A 91 -14.57 18.06 -20.88
CA GLU A 91 -15.47 17.66 -21.98
C GLU A 91 -16.91 17.42 -21.49
N ALA A 92 -17.29 18.01 -20.35
CA ALA A 92 -18.68 18.19 -19.98
C ALA A 92 -19.08 19.61 -20.40
N GLU A 93 -19.58 19.73 -21.63
CA GLU A 93 -20.31 20.89 -22.13
C GLU A 93 -21.10 21.53 -20.99
N PRO A 94 -20.83 22.80 -20.61
CA PRO A 94 -21.66 23.47 -19.64
C PRO A 94 -23.03 23.54 -20.30
N ASN A 95 -23.99 22.81 -19.74
CA ASN A 95 -25.38 22.89 -20.13
C ASN A 95 -25.87 24.28 -19.75
N LEU A 96 -25.53 25.27 -20.59
CA LEU A 96 -26.08 26.61 -20.58
C LEU A 96 -27.55 26.40 -20.88
N LYS A 97 -28.35 26.22 -19.82
CA LYS A 97 -29.76 26.53 -19.89
C LYS A 97 -29.84 28.02 -20.19
N LEU A 98 -29.86 28.34 -21.48
CA LEU A 98 -30.33 29.59 -22.00
C LEU A 98 -31.79 29.65 -21.57
N ASP A 99 -32.08 30.41 -20.52
CA ASP A 99 -33.44 30.67 -20.09
C ASP A 99 -34.19 31.29 -21.28
N GLU A 100 -35.03 30.46 -21.89
CA GLU A 100 -35.92 30.85 -22.97
C GLU A 100 -36.88 31.89 -22.40
N PHE A 101 -36.69 33.13 -22.83
CA PHE A 101 -37.58 34.26 -22.61
C PHE A 101 -39.01 33.86 -22.99
N ASN A 102 -39.86 33.64 -21.99
CA ASN A 102 -41.30 33.53 -22.17
C ASN A 102 -41.95 34.74 -21.52
N ASP A 103 -42.08 35.81 -22.31
CA ASP A 103 -42.90 36.98 -22.00
C ASP A 103 -44.38 36.61 -22.22
N GLU A 104 -45.13 36.30 -21.16
CA GLU A 104 -46.58 36.56 -21.10
C GLU A 104 -46.98 36.91 -19.65
N ASP A 105 -47.59 38.09 -19.50
CA ASP A 105 -47.94 38.81 -18.27
C ASP A 105 -49.07 38.17 -17.42
N GLU A 106 -48.99 38.30 -16.08
CA GLU A 106 -49.93 39.04 -15.19
C GLU A 106 -49.90 38.59 -13.69
N ASP A 107 -49.59 39.56 -12.83
CA ASP A 107 -50.01 39.82 -11.43
C ASP A 107 -50.07 38.71 -10.34
N ASP A 108 -49.08 38.68 -9.41
CA ASP A 108 -49.29 38.60 -7.93
C ASP A 108 -47.98 38.94 -7.13
N PRO A 109 -48.04 39.55 -5.92
CA PRO A 109 -46.88 40.09 -5.19
C PRO A 109 -46.17 39.06 -4.25
N PRO A 110 -44.92 39.34 -3.79
CA PRO A 110 -44.00 38.31 -3.32
C PRO A 110 -44.21 37.97 -1.83
N THR A 111 -44.21 36.68 -1.50
CA THR A 111 -44.04 36.23 -0.11
C THR A 111 -43.07 35.06 -0.02
N SER A 112 -42.17 35.19 0.97
CA SER A 112 -41.29 34.17 1.55
C SER A 112 -40.13 33.69 0.68
N GLU A 113 -38.98 34.31 0.95
CA GLU A 113 -37.63 33.75 0.90
C GLU A 113 -37.58 32.21 0.94
N SER A 114 -37.36 31.61 -0.23
CA SER A 114 -36.84 30.25 -0.35
C SER A 114 -35.35 30.39 -0.67
N ASP A 115 -34.53 30.14 0.35
CA ASP A 115 -33.08 29.96 0.19
C ASP A 115 -32.84 28.85 -0.83
N THR A 116 -32.61 29.24 -2.08
CA THR A 116 -32.00 28.37 -3.08
C THR A 116 -30.55 28.21 -2.68
N ALA A 117 -30.30 27.25 -1.79
CA ALA A 117 -28.99 26.73 -1.49
C ALA A 117 -28.39 26.21 -2.81
N THR A 118 -27.63 27.07 -3.48
CA THR A 118 -26.77 26.72 -4.58
C THR A 118 -25.73 25.78 -3.99
N GLN A 119 -25.97 24.48 -4.11
CA GLN A 119 -25.00 23.45 -3.76
C GLN A 119 -23.84 23.58 -4.74
N ASN A 120 -22.88 24.47 -4.43
CA ASN A 120 -21.55 24.40 -4.97
C ASN A 120 -20.94 23.08 -4.47
N SER A 121 -21.17 22.01 -5.22
CA SER A 121 -20.41 20.77 -5.12
C SER A 121 -18.98 21.09 -5.57
N GLY A 122 -18.20 21.68 -4.65
CA GLY A 122 -16.80 21.97 -4.90
C GLY A 122 -16.07 20.66 -5.16
N ARG A 123 -15.53 20.49 -6.37
CA ARG A 123 -14.67 19.35 -6.72
C ARG A 123 -13.55 19.25 -5.70
N THR A 124 -13.55 18.21 -4.89
CA THR A 124 -12.45 17.91 -3.96
C THR A 124 -11.25 17.48 -4.80
N ARG A 125 -10.14 18.20 -4.66
CA ARG A 125 -8.89 17.84 -5.37
C ARG A 125 -8.30 16.58 -4.75
N LYS A 126 -7.77 15.69 -5.59
CA LYS A 126 -7.13 14.45 -5.15
C LYS A 126 -5.71 14.74 -4.67
N ILE A 127 -5.26 14.00 -3.65
CA ILE A 127 -3.87 14.03 -3.18
C ILE A 127 -3.23 12.70 -3.55
N PHE A 128 -2.14 12.79 -4.28
CA PHE A 128 -1.27 11.65 -4.55
C PHE A 128 -0.29 11.47 -3.39
N CYS A 129 -0.28 10.29 -2.78
CA CYS A 129 0.65 9.92 -1.71
C CYS A 129 1.46 8.68 -2.13
N LEU A 130 2.78 8.83 -2.19
CA LEU A 130 3.67 7.77 -2.66
C LEU A 130 3.64 6.53 -1.74
N GLN A 131 3.51 6.74 -0.43
CA GLN A 131 3.48 5.67 0.56
C GLN A 131 2.23 4.80 0.43
N THR A 132 1.07 5.39 0.12
CA THR A 132 -0.17 4.62 -0.06
C THR A 132 -0.17 3.87 -1.39
N GLN A 133 0.42 4.45 -2.45
CA GLN A 133 0.63 3.75 -3.71
C GLN A 133 1.49 2.50 -3.52
N HIS A 134 2.66 2.63 -2.89
CA HIS A 134 3.52 1.47 -2.64
C HIS A 134 2.83 0.40 -1.78
N LEU A 135 2.02 0.82 -0.82
CA LEU A 135 1.27 -0.11 0.02
C LEU A 135 0.27 -0.95 -0.80
N GLN A 136 -0.46 -0.31 -1.72
CA GLN A 136 -1.36 -0.99 -2.66
C GLN A 136 -0.61 -1.96 -3.57
N GLU A 137 0.49 -1.53 -4.19
CA GLU A 137 1.30 -2.35 -5.09
C GLU A 137 1.89 -3.56 -4.38
N ASN A 138 2.44 -3.38 -3.18
CA ASN A 138 3.00 -4.45 -2.39
C ASN A 138 1.93 -5.42 -1.90
N HIS A 139 0.76 -4.93 -1.49
CA HIS A 139 -0.35 -5.80 -1.14
C HIS A 139 -0.75 -6.69 -2.33
N GLN A 140 -0.91 -6.08 -3.50
CA GLN A 140 -1.25 -6.81 -4.73
C GLN A 140 -0.19 -7.83 -5.12
N HIS A 141 1.10 -7.52 -4.92
CA HIS A 141 2.19 -8.46 -5.12
C HIS A 141 2.01 -9.75 -4.30
N TRP A 142 1.68 -9.62 -3.02
CA TRP A 142 1.49 -10.79 -2.13
C TRP A 142 0.21 -11.55 -2.44
N VAL A 143 -0.90 -10.85 -2.74
CA VAL A 143 -2.13 -11.50 -3.21
C VAL A 143 -1.89 -12.32 -4.49
N ASN A 144 -1.06 -11.81 -5.41
CA ASN A 144 -0.71 -12.53 -6.62
C ASN A 144 0.16 -13.75 -6.33
N LYS A 145 1.14 -13.64 -5.41
CA LYS A 145 1.95 -14.78 -4.97
C LYS A 145 1.13 -15.88 -4.31
N ILE A 146 0.19 -15.54 -3.44
CA ILE A 146 -0.71 -16.54 -2.81
C ILE A 146 -1.48 -17.31 -3.89
N LYS A 147 -2.00 -16.62 -4.91
CA LYS A 147 -2.70 -17.25 -6.03
C LYS A 147 -1.78 -18.16 -6.87
N GLU A 148 -0.52 -17.78 -7.03
CA GLU A 148 0.48 -18.59 -7.73
C GLU A 148 0.82 -19.86 -6.94
N GLU A 149 1.09 -19.73 -5.64
CA GLU A 149 1.33 -20.85 -4.71
C GLU A 149 0.17 -21.87 -4.75
N GLN A 150 -1.07 -21.40 -4.65
CA GLN A 150 -2.26 -22.26 -4.73
C GLN A 150 -2.38 -23.03 -6.05
N ARG A 151 -2.05 -22.40 -7.18
CA ARG A 151 -2.11 -23.07 -8.49
C ARG A 151 -1.03 -24.13 -8.64
N LEU A 152 0.13 -23.95 -8.01
CA LEU A 152 1.21 -24.93 -8.02
C LEU A 152 0.84 -26.14 -7.16
N ASP A 153 0.22 -25.91 -6.01
CA ASP A 153 -0.29 -26.97 -5.14
C ASP A 153 -1.34 -27.82 -5.87
N GLU A 154 -2.35 -27.18 -6.50
CA GLU A 154 -3.39 -27.86 -7.28
C GLU A 154 -2.82 -28.70 -8.45
N GLN A 155 -1.79 -28.18 -9.13
CA GLN A 155 -1.13 -28.91 -10.22
C GLN A 155 -0.35 -30.13 -9.72
N SER A 156 0.27 -30.03 -8.54
CA SER A 156 1.02 -31.14 -7.93
C SER A 156 0.10 -32.29 -7.48
N GLU A 157 -1.11 -31.98 -7.00
CA GLU A 157 -2.09 -32.98 -6.56
C GLU A 157 -2.80 -33.68 -7.74
N SER A 158 -2.96 -33.01 -8.88
CA SER A 158 -3.62 -33.59 -10.07
C SER A 158 -2.73 -34.54 -10.90
N GLY A 159 -1.44 -34.66 -10.57
CA GLY A 159 -0.45 -35.46 -11.31
C GLY A 159 -0.12 -36.84 -10.72
N SER A 160 -0.73 -37.28 -9.62
CA SER A 160 -0.30 -38.49 -8.90
C SER A 160 -1.06 -39.79 -9.22
N ASP A 161 -2.05 -39.79 -10.11
CA ASP A 161 -2.75 -41.02 -10.51
C ASP A 161 -2.10 -41.68 -11.73
N GLY A 162 -0.94 -42.32 -11.49
CA GLY A 162 -0.39 -43.36 -12.36
C GLY A 162 1.05 -43.17 -12.81
N GLU A 163 2.00 -43.71 -12.05
CA GLU A 163 2.95 -44.73 -12.54
C GLU A 163 3.87 -45.18 -11.40
N GLU A 164 3.76 -46.46 -11.05
CA GLU A 164 4.77 -47.19 -10.29
C GLU A 164 5.96 -47.44 -11.24
N ALA A 165 6.98 -46.59 -11.18
CA ALA A 165 8.26 -46.85 -11.83
C ALA A 165 9.40 -46.34 -10.95
N ALA A 166 10.13 -47.29 -10.37
CA ALA A 166 11.38 -47.05 -9.66
C ALA A 166 12.41 -46.39 -10.60
N ALA A 167 12.80 -45.16 -10.28
CA ALA A 167 14.05 -44.58 -10.73
C ALA A 167 14.65 -43.79 -9.57
N ALA A 168 15.75 -44.31 -9.03
CA ALA A 168 16.59 -43.56 -8.11
C ALA A 168 17.13 -42.33 -8.85
N VAL A 169 16.59 -41.16 -8.55
CA VAL A 169 17.19 -39.89 -8.97
C VAL A 169 18.00 -39.39 -7.78
N ASP A 170 19.31 -39.40 -7.97
CA ASP A 170 20.31 -38.82 -7.08
C ASP A 170 19.97 -37.34 -6.85
N VAL A 171 19.33 -37.05 -5.71
CA VAL A 171 19.18 -35.67 -5.23
C VAL A 171 20.54 -35.28 -4.65
N SER A 172 21.39 -34.74 -5.52
CA SER A 172 22.55 -33.98 -5.08
C SER A 172 22.05 -32.83 -4.19
N PRO A 173 22.43 -32.76 -2.91
CA PRO A 173 22.01 -31.65 -2.06
C PRO A 173 22.62 -30.38 -2.63
N CYS A 174 21.76 -29.36 -2.82
CA CYS A 174 22.19 -28.03 -3.21
C CYS A 174 23.17 -27.52 -2.15
N SER A 175 24.46 -27.53 -2.48
CA SER A 175 25.52 -27.09 -1.58
C SER A 175 25.51 -25.56 -1.53
N TYR A 176 24.76 -25.01 -0.57
CA TYR A 176 24.91 -23.62 -0.20
C TYR A 176 26.21 -23.45 0.59
N THR A 177 27.21 -22.83 -0.05
CA THR A 177 28.41 -22.32 0.63
C THR A 177 28.20 -20.84 0.94
N PRO A 178 28.31 -20.40 2.21
CA PRO A 178 28.26 -18.99 2.54
C PRO A 178 29.52 -18.29 2.02
N GLN A 179 29.37 -17.25 1.20
CA GLN A 179 30.48 -16.34 0.91
C GLN A 179 30.44 -15.18 1.91
N PRO A 180 31.53 -14.91 2.66
CA PRO A 180 31.62 -13.70 3.46
C PRO A 180 31.88 -12.50 2.54
N MET A 181 30.91 -11.60 2.44
CA MET A 181 31.12 -10.28 1.84
C MET A 181 31.77 -9.37 2.87
N VAL A 182 33.08 -9.17 2.74
CA VAL A 182 33.82 -8.15 3.47
C VAL A 182 33.55 -6.81 2.78
N LEU A 183 32.80 -5.92 3.44
CA LEU A 183 32.63 -4.53 2.97
C LEU A 183 33.94 -3.77 3.16
N PRO A 184 34.49 -3.08 2.13
CA PRO A 184 35.56 -2.13 2.36
C PRO A 184 34.97 -0.87 3.01
N LEU A 185 35.42 -0.58 4.24
CA LEU A 185 35.26 0.72 4.89
C LEU A 185 36.11 1.75 4.13
N ASN A 186 35.47 2.51 3.25
CA ASN A 186 35.89 3.86 2.86
C ASN A 186 34.82 4.78 3.46
N GLY A 187 35.08 5.69 4.41
CA GLY A 187 36.24 6.57 4.52
C GLY A 187 35.85 7.93 3.95
N ASP A 188 35.16 8.73 4.77
CA ASP A 188 34.99 10.19 4.74
C ASP A 188 34.62 10.90 3.42
N GLU A 189 33.34 11.24 3.27
CA GLU A 189 32.94 12.45 2.53
C GLU A 189 32.12 13.40 3.44
N PRO A 190 32.49 14.69 3.53
CA PRO A 190 31.80 15.65 4.39
C PRO A 190 30.47 16.11 3.78
N MET A 191 29.45 16.22 4.63
CA MET A 191 28.10 16.69 4.28
C MET A 191 28.13 18.21 4.01
N GLU A 192 27.72 18.65 2.82
CA GLU A 192 27.53 20.09 2.53
C GLU A 192 26.23 20.63 3.19
N PRO A 193 26.21 21.89 3.65
CA PRO A 193 25.04 22.47 4.32
C PRO A 193 24.00 22.92 3.30
N ILE A 194 22.74 22.56 3.54
CA ILE A 194 21.57 23.00 2.76
C ILE A 194 21.16 24.39 3.24
N GLU A 195 21.11 25.37 2.34
CA GLU A 195 20.64 26.74 2.61
C GLU A 195 19.10 26.77 2.76
N GLU A 196 18.61 27.45 3.82
CA GLU A 196 17.18 27.70 4.06
C GLU A 196 16.65 28.82 3.14
N GLU A 197 15.91 28.44 2.10
CA GLU A 197 15.10 29.38 1.32
C GLU A 197 13.73 29.61 1.99
N ARG A 198 13.35 30.89 2.08
CA ARG A 198 12.23 31.45 2.85
C ARG A 198 10.86 30.99 2.33
N THR A 199 9.96 30.70 3.26
CA THR A 199 8.53 30.48 3.01
C THR A 199 7.80 31.77 2.61
N PRO A 200 6.98 31.79 1.54
CA PRO A 200 5.99 32.85 1.34
C PRO A 200 4.68 32.52 2.06
N ALA A 201 3.97 33.58 2.41
CA ALA A 201 2.92 33.63 3.42
C ALA A 201 1.62 32.86 3.09
N SER A 202 0.96 32.50 4.19
CA SER A 202 -0.37 31.89 4.32
C SER A 202 -1.46 32.57 3.49
N MET A 203 -2.20 31.78 2.70
CA MET A 203 -3.57 32.10 2.30
C MET A 203 -4.52 31.02 2.85
N SER A 204 -5.31 31.44 3.83
CA SER A 204 -6.42 30.68 4.39
C SER A 204 -7.51 30.51 3.33
N SER A 205 -7.64 29.29 2.82
CA SER A 205 -8.84 28.80 2.15
C SER A 205 -9.10 27.44 2.74
N SER A 206 -10.29 27.25 3.32
CA SER A 206 -10.74 25.99 3.89
C SER A 206 -10.76 24.92 2.80
N ARG A 207 -9.67 24.15 2.70
CA ARG A 207 -9.49 23.06 1.74
C ARG A 207 -9.88 21.77 2.44
N SER A 208 -10.98 21.18 2.01
CA SER A 208 -11.45 19.89 2.52
C SER A 208 -10.59 18.76 1.92
N PHE A 209 -10.07 17.93 2.82
CA PHE A 209 -9.42 16.67 2.52
C PHE A 209 -10.51 15.61 2.34
N SER A 210 -10.45 14.83 1.26
CA SER A 210 -11.33 13.68 1.07
C SER A 210 -10.50 12.51 0.59
N PHE A 211 -10.34 11.53 1.47
CA PHE A 211 -9.78 10.23 1.17
C PHE A 211 -10.86 9.41 0.44
N GLU A 212 -10.56 8.93 -0.76
CA GLU A 212 -11.51 8.11 -1.51
C GLU A 212 -11.73 6.79 -0.79
N LYS A 213 -13.00 6.50 -0.50
CA LYS A 213 -13.47 5.32 0.24
C LYS A 213 -13.16 3.99 -0.47
N GLU A 214 -12.59 4.02 -1.68
CA GLU A 214 -12.15 2.83 -2.40
C GLU A 214 -10.92 2.17 -1.76
N ASP A 215 -10.11 2.95 -1.01
CA ASP A 215 -9.00 2.46 -0.19
C ASP A 215 -9.43 1.81 1.14
N SER A 216 -10.72 1.88 1.47
CA SER A 216 -11.30 1.28 2.68
C SER A 216 -11.45 -0.25 2.58
N LYS A 217 -11.10 -0.85 1.44
CA LYS A 217 -11.14 -2.30 1.19
C LYS A 217 -9.75 -2.91 0.95
N LEU A 218 -8.68 -2.21 1.31
CA LEU A 218 -7.42 -2.86 1.68
C LEU A 218 -7.54 -3.47 3.06
#